data_AF-A0AAU7TDX7-F1
#
_entry.id   AF-A0AAU7TDX7-F1
#
_cell.length_a   1.000
_cell.length_b   1.000
_cell.length_c   1.000
_cell.angle_alpha   90.00
_cell.angle_beta   90.00
_cell.angle_gamma   90.00
#
_symmetry.space_group_name_H-M   'P 1'
#
loop_
_entity.id
_entity.type
_entity.pdbx_description
1 polymer ?
#
loop_
_entity_poly.entity_id
_entity_poly.type
_entity_poly.pdbx_seq_one_letter_code
_entity_poly.pdbx_strand_id
1 'polypeptide(L)'
;MSVDAISVIVPDVPEAARFLSGAFGWELGDVFDNFAELDTGKLKLWLSGNAAVETGAVDGLTLHHIVDDVDAVVEVAKSHGAELVFGPVDTDYGMRSAVFKGPGMLLVDVCTYDAPAASDT
;
A
#
# COMPACT_ATOMS: atom_id res chain seq x y z
N MET A 1 12.59 21.42 -1.35
CA MET A 1 13.12 20.05 -1.44
C MET A 1 12.04 19.14 -0.89
N SER A 2 11.61 18.12 -1.64
CA SER A 2 10.60 17.12 -1.28
C SER A 2 11.22 15.72 -1.32
N VAL A 3 10.55 14.76 -0.69
CA VAL A 3 10.81 13.33 -0.93
C VAL A 3 9.83 12.88 -1.99
N ASP A 4 10.34 12.38 -3.12
CA ASP A 4 9.49 12.06 -4.28
C ASP A 4 9.24 10.56 -4.44
N ALA A 5 10.09 9.71 -3.83
CA ALA A 5 9.94 8.26 -3.91
C ALA A 5 10.38 7.56 -2.62
N ILE A 6 9.78 6.40 -2.36
CA ILE A 6 10.29 5.38 -1.43
C ILE A 6 10.61 4.13 -2.24
N SER A 7 11.72 3.47 -1.94
CA SER A 7 12.12 2.20 -2.56
C SER A 7 11.93 1.04 -1.60
N VAL A 8 11.35 -0.05 -2.08
CA VAL A 8 11.14 -1.29 -1.32
C VAL A 8 11.73 -2.46 -2.09
N ILE A 9 12.45 -3.32 -1.38
CA ILE A 9 12.99 -4.56 -1.95
C ILE A 9 11.92 -5.65 -1.90
N VAL A 10 11.65 -6.26 -3.05
CA VAL A 10 10.64 -7.31 -3.21
C VAL A 10 11.22 -8.50 -3.96
N PRO A 11 10.76 -9.75 -3.69
CA PRO A 11 11.35 -10.94 -4.28
C PRO A 11 11.07 -11.08 -5.79
N ASP A 12 9.89 -10.65 -6.25
CA ASP A 12 9.51 -10.61 -7.67
C ASP A 12 8.92 -9.23 -7.99
N VAL A 13 9.63 -8.45 -8.79
CA VAL A 13 9.27 -7.05 -9.06
C VAL A 13 8.05 -6.93 -9.98
N PRO A 14 7.99 -7.58 -11.16
CA PRO A 14 6.80 -7.51 -12.01
C PRO A 14 5.52 -8.03 -11.35
N GLU A 15 5.61 -9.12 -10.58
CA GLU A 15 4.46 -9.67 -9.86
C GLU A 15 3.98 -8.70 -8.76
N ALA A 16 4.89 -8.21 -7.92
CA ALA A 16 4.58 -7.26 -6.87
C ALA A 16 3.93 -5.98 -7.43
N ALA A 17 4.45 -5.45 -8.54
CA ALA A 17 3.93 -4.23 -9.15
C ALA A 17 2.50 -4.41 -9.66
N ARG A 18 2.22 -5.51 -10.37
CA ARG A 18 0.86 -5.82 -10.86
C ARG A 18 -0.11 -6.09 -9.72
N PHE A 19 0.33 -6.78 -8.68
CA PHE A 19 -0.47 -7.03 -7.49
C PHE A 19 -0.89 -5.71 -6.82
N LEU A 20 0.08 -4.84 -6.51
CA LEU A 20 -0.20 -3.56 -5.85
C LEU A 20 -1.09 -2.65 -6.69
N SER A 21 -0.85 -2.59 -8.01
CA SER A 21 -1.69 -1.82 -8.93
C SER A 21 -3.12 -2.35 -8.99
N GLY A 22 -3.31 -3.67 -9.09
CA GLY A 22 -4.64 -4.28 -9.12
C GLY A 22 -5.40 -4.15 -7.80
N ALA A 23 -4.72 -4.39 -6.68
CA ALA A 23 -5.37 -4.41 -5.36
C ALA A 23 -5.72 -3.01 -4.85
N PHE A 24 -4.89 -2.00 -5.13
CA PHE A 24 -5.01 -0.67 -4.53
C PHE A 24 -5.23 0.45 -5.56
N GLY A 25 -5.32 0.12 -6.85
CA GLY A 25 -5.61 1.09 -7.92
C GLY A 25 -4.48 2.07 -8.22
N TRP A 26 -3.26 1.82 -7.72
CA TRP A 26 -2.10 2.67 -8.02
C TRP A 26 -1.70 2.51 -9.49
N GLU A 27 -1.32 3.63 -10.11
CA GLU A 27 -0.98 3.62 -11.53
C GLU A 27 0.36 2.93 -11.74
N LEU A 28 0.37 1.92 -12.59
CA LEU A 28 1.58 1.18 -12.92
C LEU A 28 2.35 1.92 -14.01
N GLY A 29 3.56 2.34 -13.68
CA GLY A 29 4.49 2.96 -14.63
C GLY A 29 5.30 1.91 -15.39
N ASP A 30 6.56 2.23 -15.67
CA ASP A 30 7.48 1.30 -16.32
C ASP A 30 7.77 0.08 -15.42
N VAL A 31 7.77 -1.11 -16.03
CA VAL A 31 8.07 -2.38 -15.38
C VAL A 31 9.19 -3.08 -16.14
N PHE A 32 10.26 -3.38 -15.42
CA PHE A 32 11.41 -4.16 -15.86
C PHE A 32 11.60 -5.37 -14.94
N ASP A 33 12.53 -6.25 -15.30
CA ASP A 33 12.78 -7.49 -14.54
C ASP A 33 13.16 -7.24 -13.06
N ASN A 34 13.90 -6.15 -12.78
CA ASN A 34 14.43 -5.86 -11.44
C ASN A 34 14.07 -4.46 -10.92
N PHE A 35 13.19 -3.73 -11.64
CA PHE A 35 12.71 -2.41 -11.23
C PHE A 35 11.29 -2.18 -11.73
N ALA A 36 10.45 -1.58 -10.90
CA ALA A 36 9.14 -1.08 -11.32
C ALA A 36 8.77 0.18 -10.55
N GLU A 37 7.96 1.03 -11.17
CA GLU A 37 7.39 2.21 -10.54
C GLU A 37 5.87 2.10 -10.41
N LEU A 38 5.34 2.49 -9.25
CA LEU A 38 3.92 2.81 -9.07
C LEU A 38 3.75 4.28 -8.67
N ASP A 39 2.77 4.94 -9.28
CA ASP A 39 2.29 6.24 -8.82
C ASP A 39 1.19 6.06 -7.76
N THR A 40 1.43 6.56 -6.55
CA THR A 40 0.45 6.55 -5.45
C THR A 40 -0.27 7.90 -5.31
N GLY A 41 -0.08 8.82 -6.27
CA GLY A 41 -0.65 10.16 -6.35
C GLY A 41 0.20 11.24 -5.68
N LYS A 42 0.74 10.98 -4.49
CA LYS A 42 1.59 11.95 -3.73
C LYS A 42 3.07 11.61 -3.73
N LEU A 43 3.41 10.35 -3.92
CA LEU A 43 4.75 9.79 -3.84
C LEU A 43 4.85 8.62 -4.83
N LYS A 44 6.01 8.40 -5.42
CA LYS A 44 6.29 7.18 -6.16
C LYS A 44 6.68 6.04 -5.22
N LEU A 45 6.20 4.84 -5.50
CA LEU A 45 6.72 3.61 -4.92
C LEU A 45 7.60 2.92 -5.96
N TRP A 46 8.89 2.83 -5.66
CA TRP A 46 9.83 2.07 -6.47
C TRP A 46 10.02 0.67 -5.88
N LEU A 47 9.87 -0.34 -6.72
CA LEU A 47 10.14 -1.71 -6.37
C LEU A 47 11.48 -2.11 -6.98
N SER A 48 12.30 -2.84 -6.23
CA SER A 48 13.59 -3.34 -6.71
C SER A 48 13.81 -4.76 -6.21
N GLY A 49 14.45 -5.62 -6.99
CA GLY A 49 14.78 -6.98 -6.53
C GLY A 49 16.05 -7.05 -5.67
N ASN A 50 16.86 -5.99 -5.69
CA ASN A 50 18.06 -5.86 -4.86
C ASN A 50 18.34 -4.39 -4.50
N ALA A 51 19.16 -4.20 -3.47
CA ALA A 51 19.64 -2.89 -3.09
C ALA A 51 20.96 -2.58 -3.81
N ALA A 52 21.15 -1.32 -4.24
CA ALA A 52 22.38 -0.86 -4.88
C ALA A 52 23.59 -0.84 -3.92
N VAL A 53 23.32 -0.72 -2.62
CA VAL A 53 24.27 -0.82 -1.52
C VAL A 53 23.68 -1.71 -0.44
N GLU A 54 24.49 -2.26 0.46
CA GLU A 54 23.97 -3.02 1.59
C GLU A 54 23.15 -2.10 2.53
N THR A 55 21.85 -2.36 2.64
CA THR A 55 20.91 -1.50 3.40
C THR A 55 20.43 -2.11 4.72
N GLY A 56 20.78 -3.37 5.01
CA GLY A 56 20.15 -4.14 6.07
C GLY A 56 18.69 -4.46 5.77
N ALA A 57 18.03 -5.14 6.72
CA ALA A 57 16.60 -5.44 6.64
C ALA A 57 15.79 -4.37 7.38
N VAL A 58 14.73 -3.87 6.74
CA VAL A 58 13.70 -3.06 7.41
C VAL A 58 12.65 -4.02 7.99
N ASP A 59 12.46 -3.96 9.31
CA ASP A 59 11.47 -4.77 10.01
C ASP A 59 10.08 -4.12 9.93
N GLY A 60 9.51 -4.17 8.73
CA GLY A 60 8.18 -3.64 8.44
C GLY A 60 8.17 -2.20 7.90
N LEU A 61 7.33 -1.98 6.89
CA LEU A 61 7.01 -0.65 6.36
C LEU A 61 5.50 -0.61 6.11
N THR A 62 4.80 0.42 6.59
CA THR A 62 3.37 0.62 6.30
C THR A 62 3.19 1.84 5.42
N LEU A 63 2.46 1.68 4.32
CA LEU A 63 1.99 2.79 3.48
C LEU A 63 0.53 3.07 3.79
N HIS A 64 0.23 4.31 4.19
CA HIS A 64 -1.14 4.77 4.43
C HIS A 64 -1.72 5.31 3.13
N HIS A 65 -2.63 4.54 2.53
CA HIS A 65 -3.35 4.89 1.32
C HIS A 65 -4.72 5.46 1.67
N ILE A 66 -4.82 6.79 1.53
CA ILE A 66 -6.03 7.50 1.92
C ILE A 66 -7.06 7.40 0.81
N VAL A 67 -8.25 6.92 1.16
CA VAL A 67 -9.37 6.69 0.25
C VAL A 67 -10.67 7.25 0.84
N ASP A 68 -11.67 7.45 -0.01
CA ASP A 68 -12.98 7.93 0.42
C ASP A 68 -13.83 6.82 1.06
N ASP A 69 -13.67 5.57 0.61
CA ASP A 69 -14.45 4.41 1.08
C ASP A 69 -13.53 3.18 1.26
N VAL A 70 -13.21 2.89 2.51
CA VAL A 70 -12.33 1.77 2.89
C VAL A 70 -12.98 0.42 2.59
N ASP A 71 -14.28 0.28 2.86
CA ASP A 71 -14.98 -0.99 2.69
C ASP A 71 -15.07 -1.37 1.19
N ALA A 72 -15.30 -0.38 0.31
CA ALA A 72 -15.27 -0.59 -1.13
C ALA A 72 -13.89 -1.06 -1.63
N VAL A 73 -12.81 -0.41 -1.18
CA VAL A 73 -11.45 -0.80 -1.56
C VAL A 73 -11.08 -2.16 -0.99
N VAL A 74 -11.55 -2.51 0.20
CA VAL A 74 -11.32 -3.83 0.80
C VAL A 74 -11.89 -4.95 -0.06
N GLU A 75 -13.09 -4.79 -0.60
CA GLU A 75 -13.69 -5.79 -1.48
C GLU A 75 -12.93 -5.91 -2.81
N VAL A 76 -12.46 -4.80 -3.38
CA VAL A 76 -11.59 -4.80 -4.56
C VAL A 76 -10.27 -5.52 -4.26
N ALA A 77 -9.56 -5.14 -3.20
CA ALA A 77 -8.28 -5.72 -2.83
C ALA A 77 -8.38 -7.23 -2.61
N LYS A 78 -9.41 -7.70 -1.89
CA LYS A 78 -9.68 -9.13 -1.70
C LYS A 78 -9.95 -9.86 -3.02
N SER A 79 -10.67 -9.25 -3.96
CA SER A 79 -10.93 -9.85 -5.28
C SER A 79 -9.64 -10.05 -6.09
N HIS A 80 -8.59 -9.27 -5.80
CA HIS A 80 -7.24 -9.40 -6.34
C HIS A 80 -6.32 -10.31 -5.50
N GLY A 81 -6.86 -10.98 -4.47
CA GLY A 81 -6.13 -11.92 -3.62
C GLY A 81 -5.32 -11.27 -2.50
N ALA A 82 -5.55 -9.98 -2.20
CA ALA A 82 -4.88 -9.33 -1.07
C ALA A 82 -5.33 -9.93 0.27
N GLU A 83 -4.36 -10.21 1.15
CA GLU A 83 -4.61 -10.75 2.48
C GLU A 83 -4.86 -9.60 3.46
N LEU A 84 -6.08 -9.52 3.98
CA LEU A 84 -6.47 -8.58 5.04
C LEU A 84 -6.01 -9.11 6.39
N VAL A 85 -5.15 -8.36 7.09
CA VAL A 85 -4.55 -8.78 8.37
C VAL A 85 -5.10 -8.01 9.58
N PHE A 86 -5.75 -6.87 9.35
CA PHE A 86 -6.41 -6.08 10.39
C PHE A 86 -7.55 -5.23 9.79
N GLY A 87 -8.64 -5.02 10.54
CA GLY A 87 -9.80 -4.24 10.09
C GLY A 87 -10.70 -4.99 9.09
N PRO A 88 -11.63 -4.30 8.39
CA PRO A 88 -11.90 -2.87 8.49
C PRO A 88 -12.49 -2.50 9.86
N VAL A 89 -12.01 -1.43 10.46
CA VAL A 89 -12.45 -0.99 11.79
C VAL A 89 -12.42 0.54 11.89
N ASP A 90 -13.31 1.09 12.71
CA ASP A 90 -13.26 2.50 13.10
C ASP A 90 -12.31 2.66 14.28
N THR A 91 -11.33 3.54 14.16
CA THR A 91 -10.33 3.82 15.19
C THR A 91 -10.89 4.80 16.21
N ASP A 92 -10.31 4.80 17.42
CA ASP A 92 -10.68 5.71 18.51
C ASP A 92 -10.35 7.18 18.22
N TYR A 93 -9.46 7.44 17.26
CA TYR A 93 -9.17 8.77 16.71
C TYR A 93 -9.97 9.08 15.43
N GLY A 94 -11.02 8.30 15.15
CA GLY A 94 -12.01 8.64 14.14
C GLY A 94 -11.49 8.49 12.71
N MET A 95 -10.79 7.42 12.39
CA MET A 95 -10.53 7.00 11.00
C MET A 95 -11.18 5.64 10.77
N ARG A 96 -11.56 5.32 9.54
CA ARG A 96 -11.81 3.93 9.15
C ARG A 96 -10.51 3.36 8.56
N SER A 97 -10.08 2.18 8.97
CA SER A 97 -8.79 1.58 8.56
C SER A 97 -8.90 0.08 8.31
N ALA A 98 -8.20 -0.40 7.28
CA ALA A 98 -8.01 -1.81 6.97
C ALA A 98 -6.58 -2.04 6.48
N VAL A 99 -5.86 -2.98 7.10
CA VAL A 99 -4.45 -3.25 6.79
C VAL A 99 -4.32 -4.56 6.03
N PHE A 100 -3.64 -4.49 4.89
CA PHE A 100 -3.34 -5.61 4.02
C PHE A 100 -1.86 -5.95 4.06
N LYS A 101 -1.56 -7.24 3.88
CA LYS A 101 -0.20 -7.71 3.62
C LYS A 101 0.18 -7.41 2.18
N GLY A 102 1.30 -6.71 2.01
CA GLY A 102 1.94 -6.47 0.72
C GLY A 102 3.10 -7.43 0.46
N PRO A 103 3.80 -7.25 -0.68
CA PRO A 103 5.02 -8.01 -0.98
C PRO A 103 6.13 -7.77 0.05
N GLY A 104 6.84 -8.84 0.43
CA GLY A 104 7.89 -8.77 1.44
C GLY A 104 7.34 -8.41 2.83
N MET A 105 7.91 -7.37 3.44
CA MET A 105 7.50 -6.85 4.76
C MET A 105 6.65 -5.57 4.65
N LEU A 106 6.12 -5.28 3.46
CA LEU A 106 5.23 -4.15 3.23
C LEU A 106 3.83 -4.43 3.80
N LEU A 107 3.25 -3.44 4.47
CA LEU A 107 1.83 -3.36 4.79
C LEU A 107 1.21 -2.17 4.05
N VAL A 108 -0.04 -2.32 3.63
CA VAL A 108 -0.83 -1.23 3.06
C VAL A 108 -2.03 -1.00 3.97
N ASP A 109 -2.07 0.15 4.63
CA ASP A 109 -3.22 0.61 5.40
C ASP A 109 -4.11 1.45 4.49
N VAL A 110 -5.28 0.92 4.15
CA VAL A 110 -6.32 1.66 3.43
C VAL A 110 -7.18 2.37 4.46
N CYS A 111 -7.16 3.70 4.48
CA CYS A 111 -7.79 4.48 5.54
C CYS A 111 -8.43 5.80 5.09
N THR A 112 -9.32 6.36 5.89
CA THR A 112 -9.87 7.72 5.71
C THR A 112 -9.09 8.74 6.54
N TYR A 113 -9.09 10.02 6.13
CA TYR A 113 -8.63 11.11 7.03
C TYR A 113 -9.69 11.53 8.06
N ASP A 114 -10.96 11.24 7.80
CA ASP A 114 -12.07 11.53 8.69
C ASP A 114 -13.04 10.34 8.64
N ALA A 115 -13.26 9.64 9.74
CA ALA A 115 -14.48 8.86 9.91
C ALA A 115 -15.63 9.88 10.02
N PRO A 116 -16.75 9.69 9.31
CA PRO A 116 -17.93 10.49 9.60
C PRO A 116 -18.20 10.35 11.10
N ALA A 117 -18.29 11.48 11.80
CA ALA A 117 -18.55 11.50 13.24
C ALA A 117 -19.68 10.52 13.52
N ALA A 118 -19.41 9.50 14.36
CA ALA A 118 -20.43 8.58 14.80
C ALA A 118 -21.60 9.43 15.29
N SER A 119 -22.72 9.36 14.60
CA SER A 119 -23.92 10.10 15.01
C SER A 119 -24.29 9.59 16.39
N ASP A 120 -24.16 10.45 17.40
CA ASP A 120 -24.60 10.17 18.77
C ASP A 120 -26.07 9.72 18.74
N THR A 121 -26.30 8.43 18.95
CA THR A 121 -27.62 7.85 19.27
C THR A 121 -27.85 7.80 20.76
#